data_AF-A0A7C6RIZ9-F1
#
_entry.id   AF-A0A7C6RIZ9-F1
#
_cell.length_a   1.000
_cell.length_b   1.000
_cell.length_c   1.000
_cell.angle_alpha   90.00
_cell.angle_beta   90.00
_cell.angle_gamma   90.00
#
_symmetry.space_group_name_H-M   'P 1'
#
loop_
_entity.id
_entity.type
_entity.pdbx_description
1 polymer ?
#
loop_
_entity_poly.entity_id
_entity_poly.type
_entity_poly.pdbx_seq_one_letter_code
_entity_poly.pdbx_strand_id
1 'polypeptide(L)'
;MKEKTAMVTTAVEAEQTWRLLWSHTAYQVISALPTARSCEATAVGCGWGLRHATDPRRALLLHPTTAGREVGDLALTVCGQGTQVIPRYNSDFMRYLDTVTDVVETVAASYLLD
;
A
#
# COMPACT_ATOMS: atom_id res chain seq x y z
N MET A 1 17.89 -23.56 -24.08
CA MET A 1 16.79 -23.79 -23.11
C MET A 1 17.15 -23.38 -21.68
N LYS A 2 18.40 -23.52 -21.21
CA LYS A 2 18.84 -23.11 -19.86
C LYS A 2 18.78 -21.59 -19.61
N GLU A 3 19.11 -20.76 -20.60
CA GLU A 3 19.09 -19.29 -20.46
C GLU A 3 17.69 -18.71 -20.27
N LYS A 4 16.69 -19.28 -20.95
CA LYS A 4 15.30 -18.83 -20.85
C LYS A 4 14.71 -19.11 -19.46
N THR A 5 15.10 -20.21 -18.83
CA THR A 5 14.68 -20.55 -17.47
C THR A 5 15.37 -19.66 -16.44
N ALA A 6 16.68 -19.43 -16.57
CA ALA A 6 17.43 -18.55 -15.67
C ALA A 6 16.90 -17.09 -15.69
N MET A 7 16.58 -16.57 -16.88
CA MET A 7 16.02 -15.23 -17.05
C MET A 7 14.60 -15.07 -16.49
N VAL A 8 13.80 -16.14 -16.50
CA VAL A 8 12.46 -16.14 -15.88
C VAL A 8 12.55 -16.15 -14.36
N THR A 9 13.48 -16.91 -13.79
CA THR A 9 13.68 -16.97 -12.34
C THR A 9 14.11 -15.62 -11.76
N THR A 10 15.06 -14.93 -12.40
CA THR A 10 15.55 -13.63 -11.91
C THR A 10 14.47 -12.53 -11.98
N ALA A 11 13.61 -12.56 -12.99
CA ALA A 11 12.49 -11.62 -13.10
C ALA A 11 11.43 -11.83 -12.01
N VAL A 12 11.11 -13.09 -11.69
CA VAL A 12 10.15 -13.44 -10.63
C VAL A 12 10.69 -13.06 -9.25
N GLU A 13 11.97 -13.30 -8.98
CA GLU A 13 12.62 -12.93 -7.71
C GLU A 13 12.68 -11.41 -7.51
N ALA A 14 12.97 -10.65 -8.57
CA ALA A 14 12.96 -9.20 -8.53
C ALA A 14 11.55 -8.66 -8.22
N GLU A 15 10.51 -9.18 -8.89
CA GLU A 15 9.13 -8.79 -8.65
C GLU A 15 8.68 -9.08 -7.20
N GLN A 16 9.03 -10.26 -6.66
CA GLN A 16 8.72 -10.61 -5.27
C GLN A 16 9.42 -9.69 -4.28
N THR A 17 10.70 -9.37 -4.52
CA THR A 17 11.46 -8.45 -3.68
C THR A 17 10.83 -7.06 -3.67
N TRP A 18 10.41 -6.56 -4.84
CA TRP A 18 9.68 -5.29 -4.94
C TRP A 18 8.37 -5.31 -4.18
N ARG A 19 7.56 -6.35 -4.33
CA ARG A 19 6.30 -6.49 -3.59
C ARG A 19 6.52 -6.49 -2.08
N LEU A 20 7.58 -7.14 -1.60
CA LEU A 20 7.94 -7.15 -0.18
C LEU A 20 8.36 -5.77 0.31
N LEU A 21 9.20 -5.05 -0.46
CA LEU A 21 9.61 -3.68 -0.14
C LEU A 21 8.38 -2.78 0.02
N TRP A 22 7.48 -2.78 -0.96
CA TRP A 22 6.30 -1.93 -0.95
C TRP A 22 5.25 -2.36 0.08
N SER A 23 5.15 -3.66 0.39
CA SER A 23 4.36 -4.15 1.52
C SER A 23 4.91 -3.60 2.84
N HIS A 24 6.23 -3.60 3.02
CA HIS A 24 6.87 -3.01 4.19
C HIS A 24 6.66 -1.49 4.25
N THR A 25 6.74 -0.78 3.13
CA THR A 25 6.42 0.64 3.06
C THR A 25 4.97 0.90 3.46
N ALA A 26 4.03 0.08 2.98
CA ALA A 26 2.62 0.20 3.36
C ALA A 26 2.41 0.01 4.88
N TYR A 27 3.10 -0.98 5.47
CA TYR A 27 3.11 -1.18 6.92
C TYR A 27 3.63 0.05 7.67
N GLN A 28 4.76 0.62 7.22
CA GLN A 28 5.37 1.78 7.86
C GLN A 28 4.43 2.98 7.85
N VAL A 29 3.80 3.28 6.70
CA VAL A 29 2.83 4.37 6.58
C VAL A 29 1.67 4.14 7.55
N ILE A 30 0.98 2.99 7.45
CA ILE A 30 -0.19 2.69 8.26
C ILE A 30 0.11 2.73 9.76
N SER A 31 1.25 2.18 10.17
CA SER A 31 1.66 2.12 11.57
C SER A 31 2.07 3.48 12.15
N ALA A 32 2.46 4.43 11.30
CA ALA A 32 2.82 5.78 11.72
C ALA A 32 1.62 6.71 11.89
N LEU A 33 0.45 6.35 11.33
CA LEU A 33 -0.74 7.22 11.37
C LEU A 33 -1.25 7.41 12.80
N PRO A 34 -1.61 8.65 13.20
CA PRO A 34 -2.26 8.88 14.50
C PRO A 34 -3.55 8.05 14.67
N THR A 35 -4.30 7.88 13.58
CA THR A 35 -5.55 7.11 13.47
C THR A 35 -5.38 5.64 13.83
N ALA A 36 -4.17 5.09 13.72
CA ALA A 36 -3.88 3.70 14.12
C ALA A 36 -4.06 3.46 15.63
N ARG A 37 -4.17 4.52 16.46
CA ARG A 37 -4.43 4.39 17.90
C ARG A 37 -5.90 4.12 18.22
N SER A 38 -6.82 4.52 17.34
CA SER A 38 -8.28 4.36 17.52
C SER A 38 -8.88 3.33 16.57
N CYS A 39 -8.11 2.88 15.58
CA CYS A 39 -8.48 1.85 14.62
C CYS A 39 -7.68 0.57 14.84
N GLU A 40 -8.20 -0.54 14.33
CA GLU A 40 -7.47 -1.81 14.26
C GLU A 40 -6.61 -1.84 12.99
N ALA A 41 -5.29 -1.97 13.15
CA ALA A 41 -4.38 -2.21 12.03
C ALA A 41 -4.41 -3.70 11.64
N THR A 42 -4.52 -4.00 10.34
CA THR A 42 -4.61 -5.38 9.85
C THR A 42 -3.84 -5.58 8.56
N ALA A 43 -3.20 -6.74 8.41
CA ALA A 43 -2.53 -7.14 7.18
C ALA A 43 -3.51 -7.88 6.26
N VAL A 44 -3.51 -7.54 4.96
CA VAL A 44 -4.35 -8.19 3.94
C VAL A 44 -3.51 -8.47 2.70
N GLY A 45 -3.16 -9.75 2.48
CA GLY A 45 -2.28 -10.14 1.38
C GLY A 45 -0.92 -9.44 1.48
N CYS A 46 -0.56 -8.64 0.47
CA CYS A 46 0.67 -7.83 0.47
C CYS A 46 0.45 -6.38 0.94
N GLY A 47 -0.72 -6.06 1.52
CA GLY A 47 -1.08 -4.73 1.98
C GLY A 47 -1.34 -4.63 3.47
N TRP A 48 -1.49 -3.40 3.94
CA TRP A 48 -1.78 -3.03 5.31
C TRP A 48 -2.91 -2.02 5.37
N GLY A 49 -3.85 -2.23 6.29
CA GLY A 49 -5.05 -1.44 6.39
C GLY A 49 -5.39 -1.03 7.81
N LEU A 50 -6.29 -0.07 7.90
CA LEU A 50 -6.95 0.34 9.14
C LEU A 50 -8.44 0.04 9.02
N ARG A 51 -9.01 -0.48 10.11
CA ARG A 51 -10.44 -0.74 10.24
C ARG A 51 -10.97 -0.07 11.50
N HIS A 52 -12.11 0.60 11.39
CA HIS A 52 -12.77 1.21 12.55
C HIS A 52 -13.22 0.13 13.54
N ALA A 53 -12.95 0.33 14.83
CA ALA A 53 -13.12 -0.71 15.85
C ALA A 53 -14.59 -1.17 16.03
N THR A 54 -15.54 -0.26 15.87
CA THR A 54 -16.98 -0.53 16.05
C THR A 54 -17.77 -0.59 14.74
N ASP A 55 -17.15 -0.26 13.61
CA ASP A 55 -17.77 -0.36 12.28
C ASP A 55 -16.80 -0.98 11.28
N PRO A 56 -16.79 -2.32 11.15
CA PRO A 56 -15.90 -3.03 10.24
C PRO A 56 -16.06 -2.66 8.76
N ARG A 57 -17.15 -1.99 8.37
CA ARG A 57 -17.36 -1.53 6.99
C ARG A 57 -16.54 -0.29 6.66
N ARG A 58 -16.14 0.47 7.68
CA ARG A 58 -15.21 1.60 7.58
C ARG A 58 -13.79 1.06 7.68
N ALA A 59 -13.22 0.73 6.54
CA ALA A 59 -11.86 0.28 6.43
C ALA A 59 -11.17 0.86 5.19
N LEU A 60 -9.85 1.01 5.29
CA LEU A 60 -8.97 1.32 4.17
C LEU A 60 -7.81 0.33 4.14
N LEU A 61 -7.20 0.17 2.97
CA LEU A 61 -6.09 -0.73 2.71
C LEU A 61 -5.09 -0.05 1.78
N LEU A 62 -3.87 0.14 2.25
CA LEU A 62 -2.72 0.54 1.45
C LEU A 62 -1.98 -0.72 0.99
N HIS A 63 -1.74 -0.86 -0.30
CA HIS A 63 -1.11 -2.05 -0.84
C HIS A 63 -0.28 -1.74 -2.10
N PRO A 64 0.72 -2.57 -2.44
CA PRO A 64 1.39 -2.49 -3.73
C PRO A 64 0.39 -2.62 -4.88
N THR A 65 0.60 -1.90 -5.98
CA THR A 65 -0.16 -2.14 -7.20
C THR A 65 0.11 -3.53 -7.77
N THR A 66 -0.92 -4.20 -8.27
CA THR A 66 -0.78 -5.50 -8.95
C THR A 66 -0.37 -5.35 -10.42
N ALA A 67 0.14 -6.45 -10.99
CA ALA A 67 0.80 -6.55 -12.30
C ALA A 67 0.16 -5.73 -13.43
N GLY A 68 1.01 -5.11 -14.26
CA GLY A 68 0.63 -4.34 -15.46
C GLY A 68 0.72 -2.81 -15.32
N ARG A 69 1.09 -2.31 -14.14
CA ARG A 69 1.37 -0.88 -13.87
C ARG A 69 2.83 -0.68 -13.47
N GLU A 70 3.30 0.56 -13.49
CA GLU A 70 4.69 0.89 -13.15
C GLU A 70 5.08 0.27 -11.80
N VAL A 71 6.21 -0.44 -11.79
CA VAL A 71 6.70 -1.12 -10.60
C VAL A 71 7.03 -0.06 -9.55
N GLY A 72 6.30 -0.09 -8.45
CA GLY A 72 6.60 0.69 -7.25
C GLY A 72 5.63 1.80 -6.90
N ASP A 73 4.44 1.79 -7.49
CA ASP A 73 3.31 2.54 -6.96
C ASP A 73 2.59 1.78 -5.83
N LEU A 74 1.96 2.55 -4.96
CA LEU A 74 1.05 2.09 -3.92
C LEU A 74 -0.36 2.46 -4.35
N ALA A 75 -1.32 1.65 -3.96
CA ALA A 75 -2.73 1.88 -4.14
C ALA A 75 -3.42 1.93 -2.78
N LEU A 76 -4.32 2.89 -2.65
CA LEU A 76 -5.20 3.05 -1.50
C LEU A 76 -6.59 2.58 -1.90
N THR A 77 -7.06 1.53 -1.24
CA THR A 77 -8.42 1.04 -1.35
C THR A 77 -9.22 1.52 -0.14
N VAL A 78 -10.34 2.17 -0.39
CA VAL A 78 -11.31 2.57 0.64
C VAL A 78 -12.55 1.70 0.47
N CYS A 79 -12.91 0.96 1.51
CA CYS A 79 -14.04 0.03 1.49
C CYS A 79 -15.32 0.78 1.10
N GLY A 80 -16.04 0.30 0.09
CA GLY A 80 -17.27 0.94 -0.40
C GLY A 80 -17.08 2.17 -1.28
N GLN A 81 -15.85 2.65 -1.50
CA GLN A 81 -15.54 3.80 -2.38
C GLN A 81 -14.71 3.40 -3.60
N GLY A 82 -13.79 2.43 -3.45
CA GLY A 82 -12.97 1.91 -4.54
C GLY A 82 -11.47 2.02 -4.27
N THR A 83 -10.68 1.88 -5.33
CA THR A 83 -9.20 1.86 -5.28
C THR A 83 -8.62 2.98 -6.12
N GLN A 84 -7.75 3.78 -5.52
CA GLN A 84 -6.99 4.83 -6.20
C GLN A 84 -5.50 4.51 -6.13
N VAL A 85 -4.82 4.63 -7.27
CA VAL A 85 -3.34 4.55 -7.29
C VAL A 85 -2.76 5.90 -6.87
N ILE A 86 -1.73 5.85 -6.04
CA ILE A 86 -0.89 6.99 -5.67
C ILE A 86 0.37 6.89 -6.55
N PRO A 87 0.42 7.64 -7.66
CA PRO A 87 1.52 7.53 -8.63
C PRO A 87 2.80 8.16 -8.08
N ARG A 88 3.94 7.52 -8.32
CA ARG A 88 5.26 8.05 -7.94
C ARG A 88 5.75 9.20 -8.80
N TYR A 89 5.37 9.26 -10.09
CA TYR A 89 5.75 10.34 -11.03
C TYR A 89 7.24 10.77 -10.97
N ASN A 90 8.17 9.82 -11.03
CA ASN A 90 9.62 10.07 -10.95
C ASN A 90 10.12 10.77 -9.67
N SER A 91 9.32 10.81 -8.59
CA SER A 91 9.81 11.31 -7.32
C SER A 91 10.85 10.35 -6.72
N ASP A 92 11.78 10.88 -5.93
CA ASP A 92 12.59 10.05 -5.05
C ASP A 92 11.71 9.33 -4.02
N PHE A 93 12.28 8.32 -3.37
CA PHE A 93 11.54 7.47 -2.44
C PHE A 93 11.01 8.24 -1.22
N MET A 94 11.77 9.20 -0.69
CA MET A 94 11.36 9.94 0.51
C MET A 94 10.20 10.88 0.19
N ARG A 95 10.31 11.65 -0.89
CA ARG A 95 9.23 12.52 -1.35
C ARG A 95 7.96 11.75 -1.70
N TYR A 96 8.13 10.55 -2.27
CA TYR A 96 7.00 9.66 -2.53
C TYR A 96 6.33 9.20 -1.24
N LEU A 97 7.12 8.78 -0.25
CA LEU A 97 6.64 8.32 1.04
C LEU A 97 5.87 9.41 1.79
N ASP A 98 6.36 10.65 1.77
CA ASP A 98 5.66 11.80 2.35
C ASP A 98 4.30 11.99 1.68
N THR A 99 4.26 11.97 0.34
CA THR A 99 3.01 12.10 -0.44
C THR A 99 2.01 10.99 -0.11
N VAL A 100 2.47 9.74 -0.03
CA VAL A 100 1.61 8.60 0.34
C VAL A 100 1.09 8.77 1.76
N THR A 101 1.94 9.20 2.70
CA THR A 101 1.55 9.41 4.09
C THR A 101 0.47 10.48 4.20
N ASP A 102 0.67 11.63 3.58
CA ASP A 102 -0.30 12.74 3.57
C ASP A 102 -1.66 12.32 3.00
N VAL A 103 -1.66 11.59 1.88
CA VAL A 103 -2.88 11.10 1.24
C VAL A 103 -3.61 10.12 2.15
N VAL A 104 -2.90 9.13 2.71
CA VAL A 104 -3.50 8.10 3.55
C VAL A 104 -3.99 8.70 4.86
N GLU A 105 -3.27 9.63 5.48
CA GLU A 105 -3.69 10.34 6.68
C GLU A 105 -4.97 11.14 6.43
N THR A 106 -5.00 11.93 5.35
CA THR A 106 -6.17 12.74 4.98
C THR A 106 -7.40 11.86 4.76
N VAL A 107 -7.26 10.77 4.03
CA VAL A 107 -8.35 9.83 3.77
C VAL A 107 -8.76 9.11 5.05
N ALA A 108 -7.81 8.67 5.88
CA ALA A 108 -8.09 8.00 7.15
C ALA A 108 -8.89 8.92 8.10
N ALA A 109 -8.51 10.19 8.23
CA ALA A 109 -9.25 11.15 9.04
C ALA A 109 -10.70 11.30 8.53
N SER A 110 -10.87 11.58 7.24
CA SER A 110 -12.20 11.81 6.65
C SER A 110 -13.10 10.56 6.61
N TYR A 111 -12.53 9.37 6.43
CA TYR A 111 -13.31 8.16 6.17
C TYR A 111 -13.42 7.24 7.38
N LEU A 112 -12.51 7.31 8.35
CA LEU A 112 -12.56 6.48 9.55
C LEU A 112 -12.99 7.25 10.80
N LEU A 113 -12.77 8.56 10.88
CA LEU A 113 -13.03 9.34 12.10
C LEU A 113 -14.25 10.26 12.04
N ASP A 114 -14.64 10.74 10.85
CA ASP A 114 -15.85 11.59 10.68
C ASP A 114 -17.17 10.82 10.81
#